data_AF-A0A6G1S2D4-F1
#
_entry.id   AF-A0A6G1S2D4-F1
#
_cell.length_a   1.000
_cell.length_b   1.000
_cell.length_c   1.000
_cell.angle_alpha   90.00
_cell.angle_beta   90.00
_cell.angle_gamma   90.00
#
_symmetry.space_group_name_H-M   'P 1'
#
loop_
_entity.id
_entity.type
_entity.pdbx_description
1 polymer ?
#
loop_
_entity_poly.entity_id
_entity_poly.type
_entity_poly.pdbx_seq_one_letter_code
_entity_poly.pdbx_strand_id
1 'polypeptide(L)'
;QTKTGTALHEAALYGKTEVVRLLLEGGVDVNIRNTYNQTALDIVNQFTTSHASKDIKQLLREASGILKVRALKDFWNLHDPTALNIRAGDVITVLEQHPDGRWKGHIHDAQKGTDRVGYFPPSIAEV
;
A
#
# COMPACT_ATOMS: atom_id res chain seq x y z
N GLN A 1 -14.12 14.09 -2.35
CA GLN A 1 -14.74 12.99 -1.58
C GLN A 1 -16.21 12.93 -1.97
N THR A 2 -16.67 11.85 -2.58
CA THR A 2 -18.08 11.63 -2.92
C THR A 2 -18.79 10.94 -1.75
N LYS A 3 -20.12 11.10 -1.64
CA LYS A 3 -20.96 10.43 -0.63
C LYS A 3 -20.89 8.89 -0.66
N THR A 4 -20.27 8.29 -1.68
CA THR A 4 -20.19 6.84 -1.90
C THR A 4 -18.88 6.20 -1.41
N GLY A 5 -17.84 7.01 -1.14
CA GLY A 5 -16.49 6.54 -0.82
C GLY A 5 -15.50 6.73 -1.98
N THR A 6 -14.23 6.38 -1.78
CA THR A 6 -13.18 6.38 -2.83
C THR A 6 -13.52 5.40 -3.96
N ALA A 7 -12.93 5.55 -5.15
CA ALA A 7 -13.04 4.59 -6.26
C ALA A 7 -12.85 3.12 -5.83
N LEU A 8 -12.00 2.89 -4.82
CA LEU A 8 -11.80 1.57 -4.22
C LEU A 8 -13.08 1.00 -3.57
N HIS A 9 -13.88 1.82 -2.88
CA HIS A 9 -15.13 1.38 -2.26
C HIS A 9 -16.15 0.91 -3.31
N GLU A 10 -16.29 1.64 -4.42
CA GLU A 10 -17.20 1.25 -5.50
C GLU A 10 -16.70 -0.01 -6.22
N ALA A 11 -15.43 -0.07 -6.59
CA ALA A 11 -14.85 -1.26 -7.22
C ALA A 11 -15.05 -2.52 -6.35
N ALA A 12 -14.89 -2.36 -5.04
CA ALA A 12 -15.07 -3.41 -4.05
C ALA A 12 -16.55 -3.80 -3.88
N LEU A 13 -17.48 -2.83 -3.86
CA LEU A 13 -18.93 -3.06 -3.81
C LEU A 13 -19.45 -3.84 -5.02
N TYR A 14 -18.98 -3.48 -6.22
CA TYR A 14 -19.39 -4.13 -7.48
C TYR A 14 -18.62 -5.42 -7.78
N GLY A 15 -17.71 -5.86 -6.90
CA GLY A 15 -16.92 -7.08 -7.10
C GLY A 15 -15.97 -7.01 -8.29
N LYS A 16 -15.47 -5.82 -8.64
CA LYS A 16 -14.57 -5.60 -9.78
C LYS A 16 -13.12 -5.84 -9.38
N THR A 17 -12.72 -7.11 -9.26
CA THR A 17 -11.38 -7.51 -8.80
C THR A 17 -10.25 -6.82 -9.58
N GLU A 18 -10.39 -6.72 -10.90
CA GLU A 18 -9.35 -6.09 -11.74
C GLU A 18 -9.22 -4.59 -11.46
N VAL A 19 -10.34 -3.89 -11.26
CA VAL A 19 -10.33 -2.47 -10.90
C VAL A 19 -9.72 -2.27 -9.52
N VAL A 20 -10.03 -3.16 -8.56
CA VAL A 20 -9.39 -3.14 -7.24
C VAL A 20 -7.89 -3.32 -7.37
N ARG A 21 -7.41 -4.30 -8.16
CA ARG A 21 -5.98 -4.52 -8.39
C ARG A 21 -5.30 -3.27 -8.94
N LEU A 22 -5.84 -2.66 -10.00
CA LEU A 22 -5.28 -1.44 -10.59
C LEU A 22 -5.24 -0.26 -9.60
N LEU A 23 -6.28 -0.11 -8.76
CA LEU A 23 -6.31 0.93 -7.73
C LEU A 23 -5.26 0.69 -6.64
N LEU A 24 -5.05 -0.57 -6.25
CA LEU A 24 -4.01 -0.96 -5.30
C LEU A 24 -2.61 -0.74 -5.87
N GLU A 25 -2.39 -1.09 -7.14
CA GLU A 25 -1.14 -0.78 -7.87
C GLU A 25 -0.91 0.73 -7.99
N GLY A 26 -1.99 1.51 -8.11
CA GLY A 26 -1.95 2.98 -8.06
C GLY A 26 -1.65 3.56 -6.67
N GLY A 27 -1.36 2.75 -5.66
CA GLY A 27 -0.99 3.20 -4.32
C GLY A 27 -2.14 3.77 -3.49
N VAL A 28 -3.39 3.47 -3.87
CA VAL A 28 -4.58 3.95 -3.14
C VAL A 28 -4.58 3.42 -1.70
N ASP A 29 -4.82 4.32 -0.74
CA ASP A 29 -4.98 3.92 0.65
C ASP A 29 -6.29 3.12 0.84
N VAL A 30 -6.12 1.86 1.21
CA VAL A 30 -7.23 0.94 1.51
C VAL A 30 -7.88 1.17 2.86
N ASN A 31 -7.19 1.90 3.74
CA ASN A 31 -7.65 2.26 5.07
C ASN A 31 -8.55 3.52 5.05
N ILE A 32 -8.80 4.11 3.88
CA ILE A 32 -9.75 5.22 3.74
C ILE A 32 -11.14 4.74 4.13
N ARG A 33 -11.82 5.55 4.94
CA ARG A 33 -13.22 5.34 5.33
C ARG A 33 -14.14 6.22 4.52
N ASN A 34 -15.27 5.67 4.09
CA ASN A 34 -16.37 6.42 3.47
C ASN A 34 -17.19 7.19 4.53
N THR A 35 -18.26 7.87 4.09
CA THR A 35 -19.19 8.60 4.97
C THR A 35 -19.97 7.71 5.95
N TYR A 36 -20.00 6.40 5.72
CA TYR A 36 -20.56 5.41 6.65
C TYR A 36 -19.51 4.88 7.64
N ASN A 37 -18.31 5.47 7.64
CA ASN A 37 -17.17 5.05 8.45
C ASN A 37 -16.70 3.62 8.14
N GLN A 38 -17.00 3.12 6.94
CA GLN A 38 -16.65 1.80 6.44
C GLN A 38 -15.43 1.90 5.52
N THR A 39 -14.54 0.92 5.60
CA THR A 39 -13.45 0.73 4.64
C THR A 39 -13.93 -0.09 3.44
N ALA A 40 -13.13 -0.12 2.36
CA ALA A 40 -13.41 -0.98 1.22
C ALA A 40 -13.52 -2.46 1.64
N LEU A 41 -12.71 -2.89 2.62
CA LEU A 41 -12.76 -4.26 3.17
C LEU A 41 -14.07 -4.54 3.91
N ASP A 42 -14.59 -3.57 4.67
CA ASP A 42 -15.87 -3.68 5.37
C ASP A 42 -17.03 -3.83 4.39
N ILE A 43 -17.05 -3.05 3.30
CA ILE A 43 -18.06 -3.16 2.24
C ILE A 43 -18.02 -4.57 1.62
N VAL A 44 -16.85 -5.08 1.25
CA VAL A 44 -16.74 -6.42 0.64
C VAL A 44 -17.18 -7.49 1.62
N ASN A 45 -16.86 -7.33 2.91
CA ASN A 45 -17.35 -8.24 3.94
C ASN A 45 -18.86 -8.22 4.11
N GLN A 46 -19.49 -7.06 3.98
CA GLN A 46 -20.93 -6.90 4.18
C GLN A 46 -21.77 -7.33 2.98
N PHE A 47 -21.32 -7.03 1.76
CA PHE A 47 -22.13 -7.20 0.54
C PHE A 47 -21.79 -8.46 -0.26
N THR A 48 -20.65 -9.13 0.00
CA THR A 48 -20.14 -10.16 -0.91
C THR A 48 -19.74 -11.45 -0.19
N THR A 49 -20.48 -12.52 -0.48
CA THR A 49 -20.21 -13.93 -0.05
C THR A 49 -19.72 -14.81 -1.21
N SER A 50 -19.54 -14.24 -2.40
CA SER A 50 -19.21 -14.99 -3.61
C SER A 50 -17.71 -15.31 -3.74
N HIS A 51 -17.34 -16.22 -4.63
CA HIS A 51 -15.93 -16.60 -4.82
C HIS A 51 -15.05 -15.44 -5.28
N ALA A 52 -15.55 -14.59 -6.19
CA ALA A 52 -14.82 -13.42 -6.70
C ALA A 52 -14.46 -12.39 -5.61
N SER A 53 -15.24 -12.33 -4.54
CA SER A 53 -14.96 -11.45 -3.41
C SER A 53 -13.87 -11.96 -2.47
N LYS A 54 -13.53 -13.26 -2.50
CA LYS A 54 -12.40 -13.77 -1.70
C LYS A 54 -11.09 -13.16 -2.19
N ASP A 55 -10.90 -13.05 -3.50
CA ASP A 55 -9.69 -12.43 -4.08
C ASP A 55 -9.60 -10.95 -3.70
N ILE A 56 -10.71 -10.22 -3.77
CA ILE A 56 -10.77 -8.79 -3.36
C ILE A 56 -10.48 -8.65 -1.87
N LYS A 57 -11.05 -9.50 -1.01
CA LYS A 57 -10.76 -9.50 0.44
C LYS A 57 -9.28 -9.75 0.70
N GLN A 58 -8.70 -10.72 -0.01
CA GLN A 58 -7.28 -11.04 0.12
C GLN A 58 -6.41 -9.85 -0.28
N LEU A 59 -6.66 -9.27 -1.47
CA LEU A 59 -5.95 -8.10 -1.97
C LEU A 59 -6.04 -6.90 -1.02
N LEU A 60 -7.24 -6.58 -0.53
CA LEU A 60 -7.46 -5.48 0.41
C LEU A 60 -6.82 -5.74 1.77
N ARG A 61 -6.83 -6.98 2.25
CA ARG A 61 -6.18 -7.36 3.51
C ARG A 61 -4.67 -7.26 3.41
N GLU A 62 -4.11 -7.73 2.29
CA GLU A 62 -2.68 -7.64 1.99
C GLU A 62 -2.26 -6.17 1.92
N ALA A 63 -3.04 -5.35 1.22
CA ALA A 63 -2.82 -3.92 1.15
C ALA A 63 -3.06 -3.18 2.48
N SER A 64 -3.97 -3.63 3.34
CA SER A 64 -4.20 -3.05 4.68
C SER A 64 -3.06 -3.38 5.64
N GLY A 65 -2.42 -4.54 5.47
CA GLY A 65 -1.23 -4.95 6.21
C GLY A 65 0.06 -4.27 5.75
N ILE A 66 0.01 -3.46 4.69
CA ILE A 66 1.16 -2.68 4.24
C ILE A 66 1.47 -1.61 5.29
N LEU A 67 2.61 -1.76 5.96
CA LEU A 67 3.14 -0.74 6.85
C LEU A 67 3.76 0.36 6.00
N LYS A 68 3.17 1.56 6.01
CA LYS A 68 3.78 2.74 5.40
C LYS A 68 4.62 3.45 6.46
N VAL A 69 5.87 3.74 6.15
CA VAL A 69 6.79 4.49 7.00
C VAL A 69 7.28 5.73 6.27
N ARG A 70 7.52 6.81 7.00
CA ARG A 70 8.10 8.03 6.47
C ARG A 70 9.59 8.07 6.75
N ALA A 71 10.38 8.33 5.72
CA ALA A 71 11.80 8.52 5.83
C ALA A 71 12.11 9.80 6.63
N LEU A 72 12.90 9.67 7.69
CA LEU A 72 13.37 10.79 8.51
C LEU A 72 14.66 11.40 7.96
N LYS A 73 15.46 10.60 7.25
CA LYS A 73 16.78 10.97 6.74
C LYS A 73 16.97 10.43 5.33
N ASP A 74 17.86 11.08 4.59
CA ASP A 74 18.40 10.53 3.35
C ASP A 74 19.22 9.27 3.62
N PHE A 75 19.04 8.27 2.76
CA PHE A 75 19.75 7.00 2.81
C PHE A 75 20.10 6.55 1.40
N TRP A 76 21.40 6.46 1.15
CA TRP A 76 21.96 5.97 -0.11
C TRP A 76 23.09 4.99 0.20
N ASN A 77 22.93 3.73 -0.20
CA ASN A 77 23.97 2.73 -0.03
C ASN A 77 24.50 2.32 -1.39
N LEU A 78 25.65 2.90 -1.77
CA LEU A 78 26.33 2.63 -3.04
C LEU A 78 27.04 1.27 -3.06
N HIS A 79 27.26 0.65 -1.90
CA HIS A 79 27.93 -0.64 -1.77
C HIS A 79 26.99 -1.83 -1.94
N ASP A 80 25.69 -1.63 -1.74
CA ASP A 80 24.69 -2.68 -1.86
C ASP A 80 23.72 -2.36 -3.02
N PRO A 81 23.81 -3.07 -4.15
CA PRO A 81 22.94 -2.83 -5.30
C PRO A 81 21.46 -3.15 -5.02
N THR A 82 21.17 -3.83 -3.91
CA THR A 82 19.79 -4.14 -3.48
C THR A 82 19.22 -3.07 -2.55
N ALA A 83 20.02 -2.08 -2.13
CA ALA A 83 19.56 -1.05 -1.21
C ALA A 83 18.64 -0.03 -1.89
N LEU A 84 17.60 0.38 -1.17
CA LEU A 84 16.68 1.40 -1.61
C LEU A 84 17.27 2.78 -1.36
N ASN A 85 17.32 3.60 -2.40
CA ASN A 85 17.72 5.00 -2.29
C ASN A 85 16.54 5.84 -1.82
N ILE A 86 16.62 6.35 -0.60
CA ILE A 86 15.54 7.03 0.12
C ILE A 86 15.95 8.47 0.40
N ARG A 87 15.00 9.40 0.30
CA ARG A 87 15.18 10.80 0.71
C ARG A 87 14.35 11.10 1.94
N ALA A 88 14.82 12.01 2.78
CA ALA A 88 14.03 12.50 3.90
C ALA A 88 12.68 13.05 3.40
N GLY A 89 11.59 12.57 3.98
CA GLY A 89 10.22 12.89 3.58
C GLY A 89 9.57 11.89 2.63
N ASP A 90 10.32 10.95 2.03
CA ASP A 90 9.73 9.90 1.19
C ASP A 90 8.83 8.97 2.02
N VAL A 91 7.70 8.58 1.44
CA VAL A 91 6.80 7.57 2.02
C VAL A 91 7.17 6.22 1.43
N ILE A 92 7.60 5.31 2.29
CA ILE A 92 8.03 3.96 1.92
C ILE A 92 6.96 2.97 2.38
N THR A 93 6.53 2.15 1.44
CA THR A 93 5.67 0.99 1.68
C THR A 93 6.55 -0.18 2.06
N VAL A 94 6.50 -0.62 3.32
CA VAL A 94 7.22 -1.82 3.78
C VAL A 94 6.50 -3.06 3.25
N LEU A 95 7.19 -3.79 2.39
CA LEU A 95 6.71 -5.04 1.80
C LEU A 95 7.05 -6.23 2.70
N GLU A 96 8.29 -6.28 3.21
CA GLU A 96 8.81 -7.40 3.99
C GLU A 96 9.78 -6.90 5.07
N GLN A 97 9.79 -7.54 6.23
CA GLN A 97 10.77 -7.28 7.30
C GLN A 97 11.70 -8.49 7.39
N HIS A 98 12.96 -8.33 7.01
CA HIS A 98 13.91 -9.43 7.09
C HIS A 98 14.43 -9.62 8.52
N PRO A 99 14.73 -10.87 8.94
CA PRO A 99 15.30 -11.16 10.25
C PRO A 99 16.70 -10.58 10.47
N ASP A 100 17.38 -10.17 9.39
CA ASP A 100 18.70 -9.54 9.42
C ASP A 100 18.66 -8.08 9.91
N GLY A 101 17.46 -7.54 10.16
CA GLY A 101 17.24 -6.18 10.60
C GLY A 101 17.01 -5.18 9.46
N ARG A 102 16.94 -5.61 8.19
CA ARG A 102 16.59 -4.76 7.05
C ARG A 102 15.13 -4.90 6.67
N TRP A 103 14.52 -3.81 6.24
CA TRP A 103 13.18 -3.80 5.71
C TRP A 103 13.23 -3.62 4.19
N LYS A 104 12.38 -4.36 3.48
CA LYS A 104 12.19 -4.21 2.04
C LYS A 104 11.08 -3.19 1.82
N GLY A 105 11.42 -2.10 1.17
CA GLY A 105 10.53 -0.99 0.89
C GLY A 105 10.25 -0.83 -0.59
N HIS A 106 9.09 -0.26 -0.87
CA HIS A 106 8.68 0.26 -2.17
C HIS A 106 8.40 1.76 -2.01
N ILE A 107 9.05 2.60 -2.82
CA ILE A 107 8.74 4.03 -2.97
C ILE A 107 8.18 4.23 -4.37
N HIS A 108 6.96 4.79 -4.43
CA HIS A 108 6.37 5.27 -5.66
C HIS A 108 6.71 6.75 -5.84
N ASP A 109 7.61 7.07 -6.76
CA ASP A 109 7.89 8.47 -7.12
C ASP A 109 6.87 8.91 -8.19
N ALA A 110 5.77 9.55 -7.75
CA ALA A 110 4.73 10.05 -8.64
C ALA A 110 5.23 11.17 -9.59
N GLN A 111 6.37 11.82 -9.31
CA GLN A 111 6.94 12.85 -10.18
C GLN A 111 7.76 12.25 -11.33
N LYS A 112 8.39 11.09 -11.09
CA LYS A 112 9.24 10.40 -12.07
C LYS A 112 8.57 9.20 -12.72
N GLY A 113 7.45 8.74 -12.19
CA GLY A 113 6.78 7.52 -12.64
C GLY A 113 7.66 6.28 -12.49
N THR A 114 8.58 6.31 -11.52
CA THR A 114 9.50 5.20 -11.26
C THR A 114 9.24 4.60 -9.90
N ASP A 115 8.85 3.33 -9.89
CA ASP A 115 8.80 2.52 -8.68
C ASP A 115 10.22 2.11 -8.29
N ARG A 116 10.62 2.46 -7.07
CA ARG A 116 11.92 2.08 -6.52
C ARG A 116 11.67 1.06 -5.42
N VAL A 117 12.28 -0.12 -5.56
CA VAL A 117 12.17 -1.20 -4.58
C VAL A 117 13.55 -1.60 -4.11
N GLY A 118 13.70 -1.85 -2.82
CA GLY A 118 14.98 -2.27 -2.26
C GLY A 118 14.96 -2.36 -0.74
N TYR A 119 16.13 -2.61 -0.16
CA TYR A 119 16.31 -2.77 1.28
C TYR A 119 16.77 -1.49 1.97
N PHE A 120 16.27 -1.24 3.16
CA PHE A 120 16.65 -0.11 4.00
C PHE A 120 16.59 -0.47 5.49
N PRO A 121 17.41 0.16 6.34
CA PRO A 121 17.34 -0.07 7.78
C PRO A 121 16.12 0.66 8.37
N PRO A 122 15.34 0.04 9.27
CA PRO A 122 14.19 0.70 9.89
C PRO A 122 14.56 1.94 10.71
N SER A 123 15.82 2.07 11.15
CA SER A 123 16.31 3.23 11.91
C SER A 123 16.27 4.56 11.16
N ILE A 124 16.11 4.55 9.84
CA ILE A 124 15.99 5.77 9.02
C ILE A 124 14.53 6.17 8.75
N ALA A 125 13.56 5.39 9.21
CA ALA A 125 12.13 5.62 8.94
C ALA A 125 11.29 5.49 10.22
N GLU A 126 10.17 6.22 10.27
CA GLU A 126 9.18 6.16 11.34
C GLU A 126 7.81 5.75 10.82
N VAL A 127 6.99 5.12 11.67
CA VAL A 127 5.60 4.73 11.36
C VAL A 127 4.67 5.92 11.53
#